data_AF-A0A3S1EG27-F1
#
_entry.id   AF-A0A3S1EG27-F1
#
_cell.length_a   1.000
_cell.length_b   1.000
_cell.length_c   1.000
_cell.angle_alpha   90.00
_cell.angle_beta   90.00
_cell.angle_gamma   90.00
#
_symmetry.space_group_name_H-M   'P 1'
#
loop_
_entity.id
_entity.type
_entity.pdbx_description
1 polymer ?
#
loop_
_entity_poly.entity_id
_entity_poly.type
_entity_poly.pdbx_seq_one_letter_code
_entity_poly.pdbx_strand_id
1 'polypeptide(L)' 'DRLAERIRAKLGRTPRTLPLASILEGGTWAAGRAIAFARRPDGSPPLKVISDGTVF' A
#
# COMPACT_ATOMS: atom_id res chain seq x y z
N ASP A 1 5.09 4.59 14.86
CA ASP A 1 6.28 3.79 14.54
C ASP A 1 6.39 2.43 15.26
N ARG A 2 5.76 2.20 16.43
CA ARG A 2 5.89 0.95 17.22
C ARG A 2 5.67 -0.37 16.46
N LEU A 3 4.86 -0.38 15.40
CA LEU A 3 4.65 -1.54 14.53
C LEU A 3 5.89 -1.86 13.69
N ALA A 4 6.57 -0.82 13.16
CA ALA A 4 7.76 -0.99 12.34
C ALA A 4 8.90 -1.67 13.12
N GLU A 5 9.09 -1.28 14.39
CA GLU A 5 10.05 -1.91 15.29
C GLU A 5 9.76 -3.39 15.51
N ARG A 6 8.49 -3.76 15.70
CA ARG A 6 8.08 -5.17 15.84
C ARG A 6 8.31 -5.98 14.57
N ILE A 7 8.02 -5.40 13.40
CA ILE A 7 8.24 -6.05 12.11
C ILE A 7 9.75 -6.26 11.88
N ARG A 8 10.56 -5.24 12.14
CA ARG A 8 12.03 -5.31 12.06
C ARG A 8 12.60 -6.39 12.97
N ALA A 9 12.18 -6.42 14.23
CA ALA A 9 12.60 -7.45 15.19
C ALA A 9 12.24 -8.86 14.70
N LYS A 10 11.02 -9.06 14.19
CA LYS A 10 10.58 -10.36 13.65
C LYS A 10 11.36 -10.79 12.40
N LEU A 11 11.77 -9.84 11.56
CA LEU A 11 12.48 -10.11 10.30
C LEU A 11 14.00 -10.01 10.42
N GLY A 12 14.54 -9.71 11.60
CA GLY A 12 15.97 -9.49 11.80
C GLY A 12 16.53 -8.33 10.95
N ARG A 13 15.73 -7.28 10.71
CA ARG A 13 16.11 -6.14 9.86
C ARG A 13 16.31 -4.88 10.68
N THR A 14 17.16 -3.99 10.17
CA THR A 14 17.41 -2.67 10.76
C THR A 14 16.60 -1.58 10.05
N PRO A 15 16.45 -0.38 10.63
CA PRO A 15 15.82 0.75 9.97
C PRO A 15 16.46 1.13 8.63
N ARG A 16 17.76 0.89 8.46
CA ARG A 16 18.47 1.14 7.20
C ARG A 16 18.08 0.15 6.11
N THR A 17 17.96 -1.13 6.47
CA THR A 17 17.63 -2.21 5.51
C THR A 17 16.13 -2.36 5.27
N LEU A 18 15.31 -1.88 6.20
CA LEU A 18 13.85 -1.88 6.12
C LEU A 18 13.30 -0.56 6.68
N PRO A 19 13.39 0.53 5.90
CA PRO A 19 12.93 1.85 6.33
C PRO A 19 11.41 1.88 6.50
N LEU A 20 10.92 2.85 7.28
CA LEU A 20 9.49 2.97 7.57
C LEU A 20 8.66 3.13 6.29
N ALA A 21 9.18 3.85 5.29
CA ALA A 21 8.53 4.03 4.00
C ALA A 21 8.21 2.68 3.32
N SER A 22 9.14 1.72 3.31
CA SER A 22 8.90 0.39 2.72
C SER A 22 7.84 -0.41 3.47
N ILE A 23 7.78 -0.27 4.81
CA ILE A 23 6.77 -0.93 5.63
C ILE A 23 5.39 -0.33 5.36
N LEU A 24 5.28 0.98 5.21
CA LEU A 24 4.03 1.66 4.87
C LEU A 24 3.58 1.34 3.44
N GLU A 25 4.51 1.30 2.50
CA GLU A 25 4.25 0.93 1.11
C GLU A 25 3.65 -0.47 1.01
N GLY A 26 4.30 -1.47 1.64
CA GLY A 26 3.79 -2.84 1.65
C GLY A 26 2.51 -3.01 2.47
N GLY A 27 2.50 -2.49 3.69
CA GLY A 27 1.45 -2.74 4.69
C GLY A 27 0.18 -1.92 4.50
N THR A 28 0.26 -0.74 3.88
CA THR A 28 -0.88 0.16 3.68
C THR A 28 -1.27 0.22 2.21
N TRP A 29 -0.34 0.60 1.32
CA TRP A 29 -0.68 0.86 -0.08
C TRP A 29 -0.88 -0.43 -0.88
N ALA A 30 0.14 -1.28 -0.97
CA ALA A 30 0.08 -2.53 -1.73
C ALA A 30 -0.97 -3.48 -1.17
N ALA A 31 -0.95 -3.71 0.15
CA ALA A 31 -1.96 -4.54 0.83
C ALA A 31 -3.39 -3.97 0.67
N GLY A 32 -3.56 -2.64 0.81
CA GLY A 32 -4.86 -1.99 0.63
C GLY A 32 -5.42 -2.18 -0.78
N ARG A 33 -4.58 -2.02 -1.82
CA ARG A 33 -4.98 -2.26 -3.21
C ARG A 33 -5.35 -3.72 -3.47
N ALA A 34 -4.59 -4.67 -2.93
CA ALA A 34 -4.89 -6.10 -3.07
C ALA A 34 -6.25 -6.45 -2.43
N ILE A 35 -6.53 -5.93 -1.22
CA ILE A 35 -7.82 -6.13 -0.55
C ILE A 35 -8.96 -5.46 -1.34
N ALA A 36 -8.74 -4.24 -1.84
CA ALA A 36 -9.74 -3.55 -2.64
C ALA A 36 -10.12 -4.32 -3.90
N PHE A 37 -9.13 -4.88 -4.61
CA PHE A 37 -9.35 -5.73 -5.79
C PHE A 37 -10.08 -7.02 -5.44
N ALA A 38 -9.69 -7.70 -4.35
CA ALA A 38 -10.37 -8.91 -3.89
C ALA A 38 -11.87 -8.66 -3.57
N ARG A 39 -12.22 -7.45 -3.13
CA ARG A 39 -13.61 -7.06 -2.84
C ARG A 39 -14.37 -6.48 -4.04
N ARG A 40 -13.66 -6.01 -5.07
CA ARG A 40 -14.20 -5.42 -6.30
C ARG A 40 -13.50 -6.08 -7.49
N PRO A 41 -14.01 -7.21 -7.98
CA PRO A 41 -13.36 -8.01 -9.02
C PRO A 41 -13.13 -7.26 -10.33
N ASP A 42 -13.99 -6.26 -10.62
CA ASP A 42 -13.87 -5.39 -11.79
C ASP A 42 -12.74 -4.34 -11.64
N GLY A 43 -12.10 -4.26 -10.46
CA GLY A 43 -11.01 -3.34 -10.16
C GLY A 43 -11.39 -1.87 -10.32
N SER A 44 -12.69 -1.58 -10.44
CA SER A 44 -13.13 -0.25 -10.85
C SER A 44 -12.86 0.77 -9.75
N PRO A 45 -12.41 2.00 -10.10
CA PRO A 45 -12.26 3.04 -9.11
C PRO A 45 -13.62 3.31 -8.45
N PRO A 46 -13.66 3.65 -7.16
CA PRO A 46 -14.92 3.97 -6.48
C PRO A 46 -15.64 5.18 -7.08
N LEU A 47 -14.94 5.96 -7.92
CA LEU A 47 -15.46 7.09 -8.67
C LEU A 47 -15.25 6.83 -10.16
N LYS A 48 -16.33 6.75 -10.94
CA LYS A 48 -16.27 6.82 -12.41
C LYS A 48 -16.11 8.27 -12.81
N VAL A 49 -14.95 8.64 -13.34
CA VAL A 49 -14.73 9.96 -13.93
C VAL A 49 -15.08 9.89 -15.41
N ILE A 50 -15.99 10.75 -15.87
CA ILE A 50 -16.17 11.02 -17.30
C ILE A 50 -15.07 12.01 -17.66
N SER A 51 -13.99 11.52 -18.24
CA SER A 51 -12.87 12.35 -18.69
C SER A 51 -12.90 12.46 -20.20
N ASP A 52 -12.71 13.68 -20.70
CA ASP A 52 -12.48 13.97 -22.13
C ASP A 52 -10.98 13.92 -22.50
N GLY A 53 -10.12 13.44 -21.61
CA GLY A 53 -8.70 13.24 -21.86
C GLY A 53 -7.81 14.47 -21.62
N THR A 54 -8.30 15.54 -20.99
CA THR A 54 -7.55 16.79 -20.81
C THR A 54 -6.72 16.89 -19.52
N VAL A 55 -6.63 15.83 -18.72
CA VAL A 55 -5.92 15.87 -17.42
C VAL A 55 -4.57 15.13 -17.52
N PHE A 56 -3.47 15.88 -17.42
CA PHE A 56 -2.10 15.40 -17.26
C PHE A 56 -1.65 15.52 -15.80
#